data_AF-A0A3B9V5X8-F1
#
_entry.id   AF-A0A3B9V5X8-F1
#
_cell.length_a   1.000
_cell.length_b   1.000
_cell.length_c   1.000
_cell.angle_alpha   90.00
_cell.angle_beta   90.00
_cell.angle_gamma   90.00
#
_symmetry.space_group_name_H-M   'P 1'
#
loop_
_entity.id
_entity.type
_entity.pdbx_description
1 polymer ?
#
loop_
_entity_poly.entity_id
_entity_poly.type
_entity_poly.pdbx_seq_one_letter_code
_entity_poly.pdbx_strand_id
1 'polypeptide(L)' 'MSIEERVKKVVAEQLDVSGDIDNNASFIDDLG' A
#
# COMPACT_ATOMS: atom_id res chain seq x y z
N MET A 1 6.06 -13.26 6.26
CA MET A 1 5.02 -12.86 5.30
C MET A 1 3.65 -13.02 5.94
N SER A 2 3.26 -12.03 6.73
CA SER A 2 1.91 -11.86 7.27
C SER A 2 0.95 -11.44 6.15
N ILE A 3 -0.37 -11.52 6.41
CA ILE A 3 -1.38 -11.02 5.48
C ILE A 3 -1.18 -9.53 5.19
N GLU A 4 -0.88 -8.74 6.23
CA GLU A 4 -0.60 -7.31 6.13
C GLU A 4 0.54 -7.02 5.14
N GLU A 5 1.67 -7.74 5.24
CA GLU A 5 2.80 -7.59 4.32
C GLU A 5 2.40 -7.91 2.87
N ARG A 6 1.51 -8.88 2.64
CA ARG A 6 1.04 -9.20 1.26
C ARG A 6 0.10 -8.14 0.72
N VAL A 7 -0.78 -7.60 1.57
CA VAL A 7 -1.71 -6.53 1.18
C VAL A 7 -0.93 -5.28 0.81
N LYS A 8 0.02 -4.83 1.66
CA LYS A 8 0.88 -3.68 1.36
C LYS A 8 1.64 -3.86 0.05
N LYS A 9 2.21 -5.05 -0.19
CA LYS A 9 2.90 -5.36 -1.43
C LYS A 9 2.00 -5.22 -2.66
N VAL A 10 0.79 -5.78 -2.62
CA VAL A 10 -0.16 -5.71 -3.74
C VAL A 10 -0.60 -4.26 -4.00
N VAL A 11 -0.90 -3.50 -2.95
CA VAL A 11 -1.31 -2.09 -3.09
C VAL A 11 -0.19 -1.25 -3.70
N ALA A 12 1.05 -1.41 -3.22
CA ALA A 12 2.22 -0.73 -3.76
C ALA A 12 2.44 -1.03 -5.25
N GLU A 13 2.33 -2.31 -5.64
CA GLU A 13 2.51 -2.74 -7.04
C GLU A 13 1.40 -2.21 -7.98
N GLN A 14 0.15 -2.17 -7.53
CA GLN A 14 -0.98 -1.74 -8.38
C GLN A 14 -1.05 -0.23 -8.57
N LEU A 15 -0.64 0.53 -7.56
CA LEU A 15 -0.69 2.00 -7.56
C LEU A 15 0.67 2.64 -7.89
N ASP A 16 1.67 1.82 -8.26
CA ASP A 16 3.06 2.25 -8.54
C ASP A 16 3.68 3.08 -7.40
N VAL A 17 3.27 2.80 -6.16
CA VAL A 17 3.74 3.52 -4.97
C VAL A 17 5.02 2.88 -4.47
N SER A 18 6.08 3.67 -4.45
CA SER A 18 7.38 3.25 -3.94
C SER A 18 7.50 3.56 -2.45
N GLY A 19 7.50 2.55 -1.56
CA GLY A 19 7.83 2.76 -0.14
C GLY A 19 6.99 1.95 0.84
N ASP A 20 7.14 2.25 2.13
CA ASP A 20 6.31 1.68 3.19
C ASP A 20 4.95 2.36 3.21
N ILE A 21 3.88 1.58 3.08
CA ILE A 21 2.51 2.07 3.08
C ILE A 21 2.03 2.15 4.53
N ASP A 22 1.64 3.35 4.96
CA ASP A 22 0.96 3.54 6.24
C ASP A 22 -0.40 2.84 6.21
N ASN A 23 -0.73 2.09 7.25
CA ASN A 23 -2.03 1.42 7.37
C ASN A 23 -3.20 2.42 7.48
N ASN A 24 -2.92 3.69 7.73
CA ASN A 24 -3.91 4.77 7.77
C ASN A 24 -3.94 5.59 6.47
N ALA A 25 -3.15 5.24 5.45
CA ALA A 25 -3.16 5.93 4.18
C ALA A 25 -4.51 5.76 3.46
N SER A 26 -5.06 6.86 2.98
CA SER A 26 -6.23 6.90 2.10
C SER A 26 -5.85 6.40 0.71
N PHE A 27 -6.61 5.44 0.19
CA PHE A 27 -6.43 4.97 -1.19
C PHE A 27 -6.66 6.08 -2.23
N ILE A 28 -7.46 7.09 -1.89
CA ILE A 28 -7.85 8.18 -2.81
C ILE A 28 -6.93 9.38 -2.61
N ASP A 29 -6.72 9.79 -1.36
CA ASP A 29 -6.04 11.06 -1.07
C ASP A 29 -4.51 10.90 -0.97
N ASP A 30 -4.05 9.75 -0.47
CA ASP A 30 -2.63 9.53 -0.17
C ASP A 30 -1.92 8.64 -1.21
N LEU A 31 -2.62 7.61 -1.71
CA LEU A 31 -2.04 6.63 -2.65
C LEU A 31 -2.39 6.88 -4.12
N GLY A 32 -3.49 7.58 -4.40
CA GLY A 32 -3.92 7.97 -5.75
C GLY A 32 -4.83 6.96 -6.45
#